data_AF-A0A6N2UVG0-F1
#
_entry.id   AF-A0A6N2UVG0-F1
#
_cell.length_a   1.000
_cell.length_b   1.000
_cell.length_c   1.000
_cell.angle_alpha   90.00
_cell.angle_beta   90.00
_cell.angle_gamma   90.00
#
_symmetry.space_group_name_H-M   'P 1'
#
loop_
_entity.id
_entity.type
_entity.pdbx_description
1 polymer ?
#
loop_
_entity_poly.entity_id
_entity_poly.type
_entity_poly.pdbx_seq_one_letter_code
_entity_poly.pdbx_strand_id
1 'polypeptide(L)'
;MKRMKEKRKNICFAVLGILIMTFFAMPQAVYAGEKEGTLTVYYHVATPEEKEKPLEGAEFVLYKAGEQTGNRWTLQGDFEKANIHVGDTSSSGQREAAKQLYDFAVREKLKGIRKTTQSNGKAFFDSLEEGVYLCSATADIALEGYRYHSAPFLVFVPSGEGIYHVTVEPKSEWVGRPTEPPVENRGDTQEKPDPVPPRTDTQGTRPDGVKTGDDTEIWKYVMLFTASGVIVAAGIYKRKKSLNKEEL
;
A
#
# COMPACT_ATOMS: atom_id res chain seq x y z
N MET A 1 -13.96 32.12 -65.08
CA MET A 1 -13.23 32.30 -63.79
C MET A 1 -13.85 31.55 -62.60
N LYS A 2 -15.18 31.54 -62.39
CA LYS A 2 -15.86 30.90 -61.23
C LYS A 2 -15.55 29.39 -61.06
N ARG A 3 -15.62 28.63 -62.16
CA ARG A 3 -15.41 27.17 -62.23
C ARG A 3 -13.99 26.71 -61.82
N MET A 4 -12.97 27.58 -61.97
CA MET A 4 -11.60 27.27 -61.53
C MET A 4 -11.40 27.52 -60.02
N LYS A 5 -12.14 28.46 -59.42
CA LYS A 5 -12.10 28.71 -57.97
C LYS A 5 -12.76 27.58 -57.18
N GLU A 6 -13.85 27.00 -57.70
CA GLU A 6 -14.51 25.82 -57.09
C GLU A 6 -13.65 24.56 -57.15
N LYS A 7 -13.03 24.26 -58.29
CA LYS A 7 -12.10 23.12 -58.39
C LYS A 7 -10.90 23.26 -57.43
N ARG A 8 -10.35 24.47 -57.28
CA ARG A 8 -9.25 24.74 -56.33
C ARG A 8 -9.69 24.58 -54.87
N LYS A 9 -10.90 25.02 -54.52
CA LYS A 9 -11.47 24.81 -53.17
C LYS A 9 -11.66 23.32 -52.86
N ASN A 10 -12.21 22.54 -53.79
CA ASN A 10 -12.45 21.11 -53.57
C ASN A 10 -11.14 20.32 -53.45
N ILE A 11 -10.11 20.70 -54.22
CA ILE A 11 -8.76 20.13 -54.10
C ILE A 11 -8.14 20.50 -52.74
N CYS A 12 -8.25 21.76 -52.29
CA CYS A 12 -7.78 22.15 -50.96
C CYS A 12 -8.50 21.40 -49.83
N PHE A 13 -9.81 21.20 -49.93
CA PHE A 13 -10.57 20.41 -48.96
C PHE A 13 -10.16 18.94 -48.95
N ALA A 14 -9.90 18.35 -50.12
CA ALA A 14 -9.40 16.96 -50.21
C ALA A 14 -8.00 16.82 -49.61
N VAL A 15 -7.09 17.75 -49.90
CA VAL A 15 -5.72 17.76 -49.34
C VAL A 15 -5.75 17.97 -47.83
N LEU A 16 -6.59 18.87 -47.32
CA LEU A 16 -6.75 19.11 -45.89
C LEU A 16 -7.33 17.88 -45.17
N GLY A 17 -8.29 17.20 -45.79
CA GLY A 17 -8.87 15.95 -45.26
C GLY A 17 -7.85 14.81 -45.18
N ILE A 18 -7.01 14.65 -46.22
CA ILE A 18 -5.92 13.67 -46.22
C ILE A 18 -4.91 14.00 -45.12
N LEU A 19 -4.58 15.29 -44.94
CA LEU A 19 -3.59 15.73 -43.95
C LEU A 19 -4.07 15.50 -42.50
N ILE A 20 -5.37 15.69 -42.24
CA ILE A 20 -5.99 15.38 -40.94
C ILE A 20 -6.03 13.87 -40.69
N MET A 21 -6.37 13.06 -41.70
CA MET A 21 -6.35 11.60 -41.59
C MET A 21 -4.95 11.05 -41.31
N THR A 22 -3.92 11.60 -41.95
CA THR A 22 -2.52 11.20 -41.67
C THR A 22 -2.05 11.62 -40.27
N PHE A 23 -2.61 12.69 -39.71
CA PHE A 23 -2.29 13.14 -38.35
C PHE A 23 -2.85 12.19 -37.27
N PHE A 24 -4.02 11.60 -37.51
CA PHE A 24 -4.61 10.58 -36.63
C PHE A 24 -4.00 9.18 -36.79
N ALA A 25 -3.34 8.91 -37.92
CA ALA A 25 -2.65 7.65 -38.19
C ALA A 25 -1.25 7.58 -37.57
N MET A 26 -0.76 8.65 -36.95
CA MET A 26 0.50 8.63 -36.20
C MET A 26 0.30 7.82 -34.92
N PRO A 27 1.13 6.78 -34.65
CA PRO A 27 1.08 6.08 -33.38
C PRO A 27 1.36 7.09 -32.27
N GLN A 28 0.34 7.38 -31.46
CA GLN A 28 0.53 8.14 -30.23
C GLN A 28 1.39 7.26 -29.33
N ALA A 29 2.65 7.65 -29.11
CA ALA A 29 3.47 7.01 -28.09
C ALA A 29 2.82 7.30 -26.73
N VAL A 30 1.95 6.40 -26.28
CA VAL A 30 1.48 6.39 -24.91
C VAL A 30 2.66 5.89 -24.09
N TYR A 31 3.47 6.82 -23.60
CA TYR A 31 4.36 6.53 -22.49
C TYR A 31 3.46 6.24 -21.29
N ALA A 32 3.18 4.96 -21.06
CA ALA A 32 2.84 4.51 -19.72
C ALA A 32 4.07 4.86 -18.87
N GLY A 33 3.96 5.86 -17.99
CA GLY A 33 5.04 6.17 -17.05
C GLY A 33 5.44 4.87 -16.35
N GLU A 34 6.74 4.64 -16.20
CA GLU A 34 7.23 3.58 -15.32
C GLU A 34 6.45 3.69 -14.01
N LYS A 35 5.81 2.60 -13.61
CA LYS A 35 5.03 2.59 -12.37
C LYS A 35 6.00 2.53 -11.21
N GLU A 36 6.58 3.68 -10.88
CA GLU A 36 7.47 3.83 -9.75
C GLU A 36 6.65 3.72 -8.46
N GLY A 37 7.01 2.74 -7.64
CA GLY A 37 6.49 2.59 -6.30
C GLY A 37 7.09 3.60 -5.34
N THR A 38 6.37 3.84 -4.25
CA THR A 38 6.85 4.67 -3.13
C THR A 38 6.47 3.98 -1.83
N LEU A 39 7.29 4.17 -0.81
CA LEU A 39 7.01 3.71 0.55
C LEU A 39 7.08 4.89 1.51
N THR A 40 6.00 5.10 2.25
CA THR A 40 5.99 5.97 3.43
C THR A 40 5.96 5.10 4.67
N VAL A 41 7.00 5.17 5.48
CA VAL A 41 7.00 4.62 6.84
C VAL A 41 6.50 5.70 7.78
N TYR A 42 5.33 5.53 8.38
CA TYR A 42 4.79 6.43 9.39
C TYR A 42 5.00 5.82 10.77
N TYR A 43 5.99 6.33 11.50
CA TYR A 43 6.39 5.83 12.80
C TYR A 43 5.87 6.73 13.92
N HIS A 44 4.95 6.20 14.70
CA HIS A 44 4.26 6.92 15.75
C HIS A 44 3.92 5.99 16.91
N VAL A 45 3.56 6.58 18.05
CA VAL A 45 3.11 5.86 19.25
C VAL A 45 1.82 6.47 19.77
N ALA A 46 0.91 5.62 20.23
CA ALA A 46 -0.25 6.06 20.98
C ALA A 46 0.17 6.43 22.40
N THR A 47 -0.18 7.63 22.83
CA THR A 47 0.00 8.06 24.23
C THR A 47 -1.20 7.65 25.09
N PRO A 48 -1.08 7.65 26.43
CA PRO A 48 -2.21 7.40 27.33
C PRO A 48 -3.38 8.38 27.15
N GLU A 49 -3.15 9.55 26.55
CA GLU A 49 -4.19 10.52 26.16
C GLU A 49 -4.79 10.24 24.77
N GLU A 50 -4.50 9.07 24.18
CA GLU A 50 -4.87 8.64 22.82
C GLU A 50 -4.41 9.57 21.69
N LYS A 51 -3.51 10.51 21.96
CA LYS A 51 -2.86 11.30 20.91
C LYS A 51 -1.77 10.46 20.27
N GLU A 52 -1.85 10.28 18.96
CA GLU A 52 -0.73 9.80 18.16
C GLU A 52 0.42 10.80 18.26
N LYS A 53 1.58 10.31 18.66
CA LYS A 53 2.79 11.11 18.74
C LYS A 53 3.82 10.61 17.72
N PRO A 54 4.23 11.45 16.76
CA PRO A 54 5.22 11.07 15.77
C PRO A 54 6.58 10.84 16.42
N LEU A 55 7.29 9.84 15.93
CA LEU A 55 8.66 9.52 16.32
C LEU A 55 9.64 10.11 15.29
N GLU A 56 10.18 11.30 15.59
CA GLU A 56 11.18 11.99 14.75
C GLU A 56 12.60 11.47 15.00
N GLY A 57 13.39 11.30 13.94
CA GLY A 57 14.80 10.94 14.04
C GLY A 57 15.09 9.42 14.00
N ALA A 58 14.07 8.57 13.84
CA ALA A 58 14.27 7.14 13.67
C ALA A 58 14.80 6.84 12.26
N GLU A 59 15.96 6.20 12.16
CA GLU A 59 16.49 5.74 10.88
C GLU A 59 15.93 4.35 10.53
N PHE A 60 15.39 4.24 9.32
CA PHE A 60 14.98 3.00 8.70
C PHE A 60 15.91 2.68 7.54
N VAL A 61 16.23 1.40 7.41
CA VAL A 61 16.91 0.83 6.25
C VAL A 61 15.94 -0.02 5.44
N LEU A 62 15.99 0.12 4.11
CA LEU A 62 15.18 -0.61 3.15
C LEU A 62 16.09 -1.41 2.22
N TYR A 63 15.81 -2.71 2.07
CA TYR A 63 16.50 -3.60 1.14
C TYR A 63 15.50 -4.15 0.14
N LYS A 64 15.83 -4.17 -1.16
CA LYS A 64 15.10 -4.99 -2.14
C LYS A 64 15.49 -6.45 -1.90
N ALA A 65 14.57 -7.23 -1.36
CA ALA A 65 14.83 -8.62 -0.96
C ALA A 65 14.49 -9.63 -2.07
N GLY A 66 13.62 -9.26 -3.00
CA GLY A 66 13.18 -10.16 -4.05
C GLY A 66 12.13 -9.53 -4.97
N GLU A 67 11.58 -10.37 -5.84
CA GLU A 67 10.61 -9.97 -6.87
C GLU A 67 9.50 -11.00 -7.02
N GLN A 68 8.46 -10.61 -7.77
CA GLN A 68 7.40 -11.53 -8.15
C GLN A 68 7.83 -12.36 -9.36
N THR A 69 7.91 -13.68 -9.18
CA THR A 69 8.13 -14.63 -10.27
C THR A 69 6.85 -15.45 -10.46
N GLY A 70 6.07 -15.12 -11.50
CA GLY A 70 4.74 -15.68 -11.69
C GLY A 70 3.80 -15.31 -10.55
N ASN A 71 3.29 -16.31 -9.82
CA ASN A 71 2.35 -16.10 -8.71
C ASN A 71 3.03 -16.15 -7.33
N ARG A 72 4.37 -16.11 -7.26
CA ARG A 72 5.11 -16.23 -6.00
C ARG A 72 6.15 -15.13 -5.87
N TRP A 73 6.29 -14.62 -4.64
CA TRP A 73 7.40 -13.78 -4.25
C TRP A 73 8.62 -14.65 -3.98
N THR A 74 9.72 -14.33 -4.64
CA THR A 74 10.98 -15.09 -4.58
C THR A 74 12.11 -14.14 -4.22
N LEU A 75 12.95 -14.54 -3.26
CA LEU A 75 14.14 -13.79 -2.91
C LEU A 75 15.08 -13.70 -4.11
N GLN A 76 15.77 -12.57 -4.26
CA GLN A 76 16.72 -12.33 -5.34
C GLN A 76 18.05 -11.75 -4.84
N GLY A 77 19.07 -11.85 -5.68
CA GLY A 77 20.38 -11.24 -5.44
C GLY A 77 21.04 -11.82 -4.19
N ASP A 78 21.55 -10.94 -3.31
CA ASP A 78 22.23 -11.39 -2.10
C ASP A 78 21.31 -12.19 -1.14
N PHE A 79 20.01 -11.91 -1.16
CA PHE A 79 19.03 -12.60 -0.30
C PHE A 79 18.68 -14.01 -0.76
N GLU A 80 19.00 -14.42 -1.99
CA GLU A 80 18.78 -15.81 -2.45
C GLU A 80 19.46 -16.83 -1.53
N LYS A 81 20.66 -16.48 -1.04
CA LYS A 81 21.47 -17.32 -0.15
C LYS A 81 20.84 -17.52 1.22
N ALA A 82 19.86 -16.69 1.61
CA ALA A 82 19.19 -16.81 2.89
C ALA A 82 18.28 -18.05 2.93
N ASN A 83 17.78 -18.52 1.78
CA ASN A 83 16.89 -19.68 1.65
C ASN A 83 15.65 -19.60 2.57
N ILE A 84 15.07 -18.40 2.69
CA ILE A 84 13.89 -18.11 3.52
C ILE A 84 12.66 -18.02 2.61
N HIS A 85 11.53 -18.58 3.05
CA HIS A 85 10.27 -18.44 2.33
C HIS A 85 9.54 -17.15 2.74
N VAL A 86 9.29 -16.25 1.77
CA VAL A 86 8.57 -14.97 1.98
C VAL A 86 7.11 -15.00 1.54
N GLY A 87 6.60 -16.17 1.11
CA GLY A 87 5.23 -16.33 0.59
C GLY A 87 4.18 -16.70 1.64
N ASP A 88 4.55 -16.88 2.90
CA ASP A 88 3.60 -17.08 3.99
C ASP A 88 2.83 -15.78 4.24
N THR A 89 1.50 -15.82 4.11
CA THR A 89 0.62 -14.65 4.27
C THR A 89 0.15 -14.45 5.71
N SER A 90 0.49 -15.36 6.62
CA SER A 90 0.20 -15.20 8.04
C SER A 90 1.09 -14.13 8.67
N SER A 91 0.54 -13.39 9.63
CA SER A 91 1.28 -12.35 10.34
C SER A 91 2.51 -12.92 11.07
N SER A 92 2.42 -14.15 11.59
CA SER A 92 3.54 -14.84 12.24
C SER A 92 4.63 -15.22 11.24
N GLY A 93 4.25 -15.77 10.08
CA GLY A 93 5.19 -16.20 9.05
C GLY A 93 5.94 -15.02 8.45
N GLN A 94 5.24 -13.92 8.15
CA GLN A 94 5.89 -12.70 7.64
C GLN A 94 6.85 -12.09 8.66
N ARG A 95 6.47 -12.06 9.95
CA ARG A 95 7.33 -11.53 11.01
C ARG A 95 8.60 -12.37 11.17
N GLU A 96 8.48 -13.68 11.14
CA GLU A 96 9.63 -14.59 11.24
C GLU A 96 10.55 -14.45 10.02
N ALA A 97 9.98 -14.42 8.80
CA ALA A 97 10.74 -14.22 7.57
C ALA A 97 11.49 -12.88 7.59
N ALA A 98 10.82 -11.78 7.98
CA ALA A 98 11.45 -10.47 8.07
C ALA A 98 12.61 -10.46 9.08
N LYS A 99 12.42 -11.09 10.24
CA LYS A 99 13.47 -11.23 11.26
C LYS A 99 14.68 -11.98 10.71
N GLN A 100 14.47 -13.15 10.12
CA GLN A 100 15.56 -13.98 9.58
C GLN A 100 16.30 -13.28 8.43
N LEU A 101 15.57 -12.55 7.57
CA LEU A 101 16.17 -11.76 6.49
C LEU A 101 16.99 -10.58 7.04
N TYR A 102 16.53 -9.93 8.11
CA TYR A 102 17.29 -8.87 8.74
C TYR A 102 18.57 -9.38 9.41
N ASP A 103 18.47 -10.49 10.15
CA ASP A 103 19.64 -11.16 10.74
C ASP A 103 20.66 -11.55 9.66
N PHE A 104 20.18 -12.04 8.50
CA PHE A 104 21.00 -12.30 7.32
C PHE A 104 21.66 -11.02 6.78
N ALA A 105 20.88 -9.95 6.55
CA ALA A 105 21.38 -8.69 6.00
C ALA A 105 22.48 -8.06 6.88
N VAL A 106 22.31 -8.12 8.20
CA VAL A 106 23.30 -7.64 9.17
C VAL A 106 24.57 -8.49 9.12
N ARG A 107 24.43 -9.83 9.12
CA ARG A 107 25.58 -10.76 9.07
C ARG A 107 26.40 -10.59 7.79
N GLU A 108 25.73 -10.49 6.65
CA GLU A 108 26.37 -10.32 5.33
C GLU A 108 26.75 -8.86 5.04
N LYS A 109 26.42 -7.92 5.93
CA LYS A 109 26.70 -6.47 5.79
C LYS A 109 26.14 -5.89 4.50
N LEU A 110 24.92 -6.29 4.15
CA LEU A 110 24.25 -5.81 2.94
C LEU A 110 24.01 -4.29 3.04
N LYS A 111 24.03 -3.63 1.89
CA LYS A 111 23.71 -2.21 1.80
C LYS A 111 22.25 -2.03 1.45
N GLY A 112 21.55 -1.24 2.27
CA GLY A 112 20.19 -0.80 2.00
C GLY A 112 20.11 0.72 1.89
N ILE A 113 18.97 1.20 1.39
CA ILE A 113 18.64 2.63 1.32
C ILE A 113 18.24 3.07 2.73
N ARG A 114 18.81 4.17 3.23
CA ARG A 114 18.51 4.69 4.56
C ARG A 114 17.70 5.97 4.47
N LYS A 115 16.67 6.10 5.31
CA LYS A 115 15.86 7.31 5.48
C LYS A 115 15.53 7.49 6.96
N THR A 116 15.45 8.74 7.38
CA THR A 116 15.15 9.11 8.76
C THR A 116 13.76 9.70 8.83
N THR A 117 12.99 9.38 9.87
CA THR A 117 11.69 9.99 10.10
C THR A 117 11.83 11.47 10.40
N GLN A 118 11.01 12.28 9.74
CA GLN A 118 10.95 13.74 9.95
C GLN A 118 10.07 14.09 11.17
N SER A 119 9.85 15.37 11.43
CA SER A 119 9.04 15.87 12.54
C SER A 119 7.58 15.38 12.55
N ASN A 120 7.07 14.95 11.39
CA ASN A 120 5.76 14.31 11.25
C ASN A 120 5.80 12.78 11.44
N GLY A 121 6.92 12.21 11.86
CA GLY A 121 7.11 10.78 12.07
C GLY A 121 7.26 9.98 10.77
N LYS A 122 7.43 10.62 9.61
CA LYS A 122 7.44 9.94 8.31
C LYS A 122 8.84 9.87 7.71
N ALA A 123 9.20 8.69 7.21
CA ALA A 123 10.34 8.46 6.33
C ALA A 123 9.83 8.05 4.94
N PHE A 124 10.37 8.66 3.88
CA PHE A 124 9.91 8.50 2.51
C PHE A 124 10.98 7.88 1.60
N PHE A 125 10.60 6.80 0.93
CA PHE A 125 11.37 6.12 -0.10
C PHE A 125 10.64 6.26 -1.44
N ASP A 126 11.34 6.78 -2.43
CA ASP A 126 10.87 7.02 -3.80
C ASP A 126 11.47 6.01 -4.78
N SER A 127 10.94 6.02 -6.01
CA SER A 127 11.48 5.28 -7.16
C SER A 127 11.75 3.80 -6.87
N LEU A 128 10.80 3.15 -6.18
CA LEU A 128 10.87 1.73 -5.87
C LEU A 128 10.36 0.91 -7.06
N GLU A 129 11.18 -0.03 -7.51
CA GLU A 129 10.73 -1.05 -8.47
C GLU A 129 9.73 -2.00 -7.82
N GLU A 130 8.99 -2.75 -8.64
CA GLU A 130 8.15 -3.83 -8.14
C GLU A 130 9.01 -4.89 -7.43
N GLY A 131 8.57 -5.34 -6.26
CA GLY A 131 9.33 -6.27 -5.46
C GLY A 131 8.84 -6.46 -4.03
N VAL A 132 9.50 -7.39 -3.34
CA VAL A 132 9.42 -7.54 -1.89
C VAL A 132 10.63 -6.86 -1.26
N TYR A 133 10.36 -6.01 -0.28
CA TYR A 133 11.33 -5.22 0.43
C TYR A 133 11.35 -5.61 1.91
N LEU A 134 12.56 -5.67 2.48
CA LEU A 134 12.77 -5.76 3.91
C LEU A 134 12.99 -4.36 4.45
N CYS A 135 12.15 -3.93 5.40
CA CYS A 135 12.30 -2.66 6.10
C CYS A 135 12.60 -2.92 7.58
N SER A 136 13.53 -2.16 8.16
CA SER A 136 13.89 -2.30 9.58
C SER A 136 14.38 -0.97 10.16
N ALA A 137 14.02 -0.69 11.41
CA ALA A 137 14.65 0.38 12.18
C ALA A 137 16.08 -0.02 12.54
N THR A 138 17.03 0.91 12.39
CA THR A 138 18.45 0.61 12.62
C THR A 138 18.86 0.71 14.08
N ALA A 139 18.03 1.35 14.91
CA ALA A 139 18.21 1.51 16.35
C ALA A 139 16.86 1.81 17.02
N ASP A 140 16.82 1.65 18.34
CA ASP A 140 15.69 2.10 19.15
C ASP A 140 15.65 3.63 19.18
N ILE A 141 14.43 4.18 19.25
CA ILE A 141 14.21 5.62 19.40
C ILE A 141 13.73 5.96 20.80
N ALA A 142 14.21 7.09 21.34
CA ALA A 142 13.79 7.59 22.63
C ALA A 142 12.78 8.74 22.50
N LEU A 143 11.69 8.68 23.25
CA LEU A 143 10.71 9.76 23.37
C LEU A 143 10.22 9.85 24.81
N GLU A 144 10.31 11.04 25.42
CA GLU A 144 9.83 11.31 26.78
C GLU A 144 10.32 10.31 27.85
N GLY A 145 11.58 9.86 27.73
CA GLY A 145 12.17 8.92 28.68
C GLY A 145 11.76 7.47 28.49
N TYR A 146 11.05 7.14 27.40
CA TYR A 146 10.77 5.79 26.95
C TYR A 146 11.61 5.45 25.72
N ARG A 147 11.91 4.16 25.55
CA ARG A 147 12.50 3.63 24.31
C ARG A 147 11.48 2.80 23.56
N TYR A 148 11.50 2.92 22.24
CA TYR A 148 10.64 2.19 21.32
C TYR A 148 11.50 1.44 20.30
N HIS A 149 11.17 0.17 20.14
CA HIS A 149 11.78 -0.71 19.16
C HIS A 149 10.77 -1.03 18.06
N SER A 150 11.20 -1.02 16.80
CA SER A 150 10.40 -1.52 15.69
C SER A 150 11.05 -2.78 15.12
N ALA A 151 10.33 -3.89 15.18
CA ALA A 151 10.77 -5.14 14.57
C ALA A 151 10.84 -4.99 13.03
N PRO A 152 11.74 -5.71 12.34
CA PRO A 152 11.78 -5.73 10.89
C PRO A 152 10.47 -6.30 10.29
N PHE A 153 10.08 -5.82 9.12
CA PHE A 153 8.87 -6.24 8.43
C PHE A 153 9.06 -6.26 6.90
N LEU A 154 8.20 -7.00 6.21
CA LEU A 154 8.17 -7.07 4.75
C LEU A 154 7.19 -6.05 4.18
N VAL A 155 7.56 -5.45 3.05
CA VAL A 155 6.74 -4.54 2.27
C VAL A 155 6.69 -5.04 0.83
N PHE A 156 5.51 -5.08 0.23
CA PHE A 156 5.33 -5.47 -1.17
C PHE A 156 4.98 -4.23 -1.99
N VAL A 157 5.67 -4.07 -3.12
CA VAL A 157 5.43 -3.01 -4.10
C VAL A 157 5.12 -3.68 -5.44
N PRO A 158 3.94 -3.45 -6.04
CA PRO A 158 2.77 -2.86 -5.39
C PRO A 158 2.31 -3.71 -4.19
N SER A 159 1.45 -3.13 -3.34
CA SER A 159 0.81 -3.88 -2.26
C SER A 159 -0.04 -5.04 -2.81
N GLY A 160 -0.53 -5.93 -1.94
CA GLY A 160 -1.45 -6.99 -2.33
C GLY A 160 -2.74 -6.51 -3.03
N GLU A 161 -3.08 -5.21 -2.89
CA GLU A 161 -4.22 -4.56 -3.54
C GLU A 161 -3.84 -3.82 -4.84
N GLY A 162 -2.57 -3.93 -5.29
CA GLY A 162 -2.09 -3.25 -6.49
C GLY A 162 -1.72 -1.78 -6.26
N ILE A 163 -1.54 -1.34 -5.01
CA ILE A 163 -1.21 0.05 -4.67
C ILE A 163 0.30 0.26 -4.73
N TYR A 164 0.75 1.21 -5.56
CA TYR A 164 2.17 1.58 -5.69
C TYR A 164 2.62 2.61 -4.63
N HIS A 165 1.69 3.37 -4.05
CA HIS A 165 1.96 4.30 -2.96
C HIS A 165 1.69 3.65 -1.61
N VAL A 166 2.65 2.85 -1.15
CA VAL A 166 2.49 2.05 0.05
C VAL A 166 2.76 2.92 1.29
N THR A 167 1.87 2.86 2.26
CA THR A 167 2.09 3.44 3.59
C THR A 167 2.05 2.32 4.62
N VAL A 168 3.04 2.31 5.51
CA VAL A 168 3.15 1.31 6.58
C VAL A 168 3.27 2.02 7.92
N GLU A 169 2.67 1.41 8.93
CA GLU A 169 2.76 1.83 10.32
C GLU A 169 3.42 0.69 11.11
N PRO A 170 4.74 0.79 11.33
CA PRO A 170 5.47 -0.27 12.02
C PRO A 170 4.95 -0.44 13.43
N LYS A 171 4.82 -1.70 13.87
CA LYS A 171 4.50 -1.98 15.27
C LYS A 171 5.70 -1.61 16.15
N SER A 172 5.43 -0.84 17.19
CA SER A 172 6.40 -0.45 18.22
C SER A 172 6.23 -1.32 19.46
N GLU A 173 7.34 -1.87 19.95
CA GLU A 173 7.42 -2.49 21.27
C GLU A 173 8.09 -1.52 22.24
N TRP A 174 7.59 -1.48 23.48
CA TRP A 174 8.21 -0.72 24.56
C TRP A 174 9.41 -1.49 25.11
N VAL A 175 10.60 -0.87 25.09
CA VAL A 175 11.86 -1.52 25.48
C VAL A 175 12.40 -1.06 26.85
N GLY A 176 11.60 -0.34 27.64
CA GLY A 176 12.00 0.11 28.98
C GLY A 176 12.29 1.61 29.09
N ARG A 177 12.72 2.01 30.29
CA ARG A 177 13.31 3.35 30.57
C ARG A 177 14.84 3.26 30.53
N PRO A 178 15.59 4.36 30.26
CA PRO A 178 17.06 4.40 30.14
C PRO A 178 17.91 3.93 31.35
N THR A 179 17.36 3.27 32.37
CA THR A 179 18.09 2.85 33.59
C THR A 179 17.94 1.38 33.96
N GLU A 180 17.34 0.53 33.12
CA GLU A 180 17.41 -0.91 33.36
C GLU A 180 18.64 -1.50 32.64
N PRO A 181 19.62 -2.09 33.37
CA PRO A 181 20.74 -2.75 32.74
C PRO A 181 20.24 -3.93 31.87
N PRO A 182 20.99 -4.33 30.83
CA PRO A 182 20.61 -5.45 29.98
C PRO A 182 20.36 -6.68 30.86
N VAL A 183 19.16 -7.27 30.75
CA VAL A 183 18.87 -8.56 31.40
C VAL A 183 19.74 -9.60 30.72
N GLU A 184 20.88 -9.90 31.34
CA GLU A 184 21.76 -10.99 30.96
C GLU A 184 20.99 -12.30 31.15
N ASN A 185 20.84 -13.05 30.05
CA ASN A 185 20.24 -14.38 30.04
C ASN A 185 20.98 -15.30 31.02
N ARG A 186 20.44 -15.48 32.22
CA ARG A 186 20.79 -16.60 33.09
C ARG A 186 19.84 -17.74 32.74
N GLY A 187 20.43 -18.84 32.28
CA GLY A 187 19.71 -20.01 31.78
C GLY A 187 18.68 -20.57 32.77
N ASP A 188 17.66 -21.19 32.16
CA ASP A 188 16.64 -22.08 32.71
C ASP A 188 16.60 -22.24 34.24
N THR A 189 15.58 -21.65 34.85
CA THR A 189 14.71 -22.38 35.77
C THR A 189 13.31 -21.82 35.65
N GLN A 190 12.40 -22.68 35.21
CA GLN A 190 10.97 -22.50 35.15
C GLN A 190 10.43 -22.29 36.58
N GLU A 191 10.06 -21.06 36.94
CA GLU A 191 9.24 -20.80 38.13
C GLU A 191 7.93 -20.13 37.69
N LYS A 192 6.86 -20.90 37.79
CA LYS A 192 5.47 -20.55 37.50
C LYS A 192 5.01 -19.47 38.50
N PRO A 193 4.45 -18.32 38.09
CA PRO A 193 3.78 -17.44 39.02
C PRO A 193 2.48 -18.11 39.50
N ASP A 194 2.30 -18.18 40.82
CA ASP A 194 1.08 -18.70 41.44
C ASP A 194 -0.18 -17.92 41.00
N PRO A 195 -1.36 -18.58 40.93
CA PRO A 195 -2.57 -17.97 40.44
C PRO A 195 -3.15 -16.99 41.46
N VAL A 196 -3.27 -15.72 41.10
CA VAL A 196 -4.07 -14.75 41.86
C VAL A 196 -5.55 -15.18 41.77
N PRO A 197 -6.30 -15.26 42.89
CA PRO A 197 -7.64 -15.86 42.92
C PRO A 197 -8.69 -15.05 42.15
N PRO A 198 -9.72 -15.71 41.57
CA PRO A 198 -10.74 -15.07 40.75
C PRO A 198 -11.71 -14.25 41.61
N ARG A 199 -12.00 -13.02 41.20
CA ARG A 199 -13.19 -12.29 41.68
C ARG A 199 -14.37 -12.65 40.78
N THR A 200 -15.36 -13.32 41.37
CA THR A 200 -16.56 -13.82 40.71
C THR A 200 -17.70 -12.79 40.71
N ASP A 201 -18.24 -12.57 39.51
CA ASP A 201 -19.59 -12.20 39.09
C ASP A 201 -20.29 -10.94 39.60
N THR A 202 -20.54 -10.01 38.66
CA THR A 202 -21.88 -9.44 38.49
C THR A 202 -22.31 -9.64 37.05
N GLN A 203 -23.42 -10.36 36.90
CA GLN A 203 -24.05 -10.80 35.67
C GLN A 203 -24.49 -9.61 34.81
N GLY A 204 -23.90 -9.47 33.62
CA GLY A 204 -24.33 -8.57 32.56
C GLY A 204 -24.43 -9.35 31.25
N THR A 205 -25.65 -9.45 30.74
CA THR A 205 -26.10 -10.20 29.56
C THR A 205 -25.17 -10.08 28.35
N ARG A 206 -25.00 -11.20 27.62
CA ARG A 206 -24.38 -11.27 26.28
C ARG A 206 -24.83 -10.10 25.39
N PRO A 207 -23.92 -9.34 24.77
CA PRO A 207 -24.28 -8.55 23.61
C PRO A 207 -24.33 -9.47 22.38
N ASP A 208 -25.53 -9.90 22.00
CA ASP A 208 -25.79 -10.23 20.59
C ASP A 208 -25.72 -8.92 19.79
N GLY A 209 -24.89 -8.90 18.74
CA GLY A 209 -24.87 -7.82 17.76
C GLY A 209 -23.63 -6.92 17.86
N VAL A 210 -22.51 -7.39 17.32
CA VAL A 210 -21.46 -6.49 16.85
C VAL A 210 -22.00 -5.79 15.60
N LYS A 211 -22.26 -4.47 15.69
CA LYS A 211 -22.41 -3.62 14.50
C LYS A 211 -21.02 -3.25 14.01
N THR A 212 -20.52 -4.00 13.04
CA THR A 212 -19.55 -3.47 12.09
C THR A 212 -20.23 -2.35 11.31
N GLY A 213 -19.61 -1.18 11.28
CA GLY A 213 -20.08 -0.03 10.52
C GLY A 213 -19.98 -0.29 9.02
N ASP A 214 -21.07 -0.78 8.44
CA ASP A 214 -21.36 -0.68 7.01
C ASP A 214 -22.23 0.55 6.78
N ASP A 215 -21.63 1.74 6.90
CA ASP A 215 -22.20 2.97 6.33
C ASP A 215 -21.56 3.26 4.97
N THR A 216 -21.42 2.23 4.13
CA THR A 216 -21.41 2.50 2.70
C THR A 216 -22.87 2.74 2.34
N GLU A 217 -23.25 3.97 2.00
CA GLU A 217 -24.59 4.29 1.51
C GLU A 217 -24.83 3.59 0.15
N ILE A 218 -25.14 2.28 0.20
CA ILE A 218 -25.49 1.42 -0.95
C ILE A 218 -26.63 2.07 -1.74
N TRP A 219 -27.51 2.82 -1.07
CA TRP A 219 -28.57 3.61 -1.68
C TRP A 219 -28.08 4.67 -2.67
N LYS A 220 -26.89 5.27 -2.48
CA LYS A 220 -26.30 6.18 -3.47
C LYS A 220 -26.00 5.45 -4.78
N TYR A 221 -25.45 4.25 -4.71
CA TYR A 221 -25.16 3.45 -5.91
C TYR A 221 -26.44 2.90 -6.56
N VAL A 222 -27.44 2.48 -5.78
CA VAL A 222 -28.74 2.03 -6.31
C VAL A 222 -29.49 3.19 -6.99
N MET A 223 -29.48 4.40 -6.43
CA MET A 223 -30.01 5.59 -7.11
C MET A 223 -29.25 5.92 -8.40
N LEU A 224 -27.91 5.79 -8.40
CA LEU A 224 -27.09 6.04 -9.59
C LEU A 224 -27.41 5.05 -10.72
N PHE A 225 -27.55 3.76 -10.40
CA PHE A 225 -27.89 2.73 -11.40
C PHE A 225 -29.31 2.90 -11.93
N THR A 226 -30.30 3.20 -11.08
CA THR A 226 -31.69 3.44 -11.52
C THR A 226 -31.82 4.67 -12.41
N ALA A 227 -31.12 5.77 -12.11
CA ALA A 227 -31.10 6.95 -12.96
C ALA A 227 -30.49 6.65 -14.35
N SER A 228 -29.40 5.86 -14.40
CA SER A 228 -28.77 5.47 -15.68
C SER A 228 -29.71 4.60 -16.55
N GLY A 229 -30.44 3.67 -15.92
CA GLY A 229 -31.40 2.81 -16.62
C GLY A 229 -32.56 3.59 -17.23
N VAL A 230 -33.08 4.59 -16.53
CA VAL A 230 -34.16 5.47 -17.04
C VAL A 230 -33.69 6.30 -18.24
N ILE A 231 -32.45 6.80 -18.22
CA ILE A 231 -31.88 7.57 -19.33
C ILE A 231 -31.72 6.69 -20.57
N VAL A 232 -31.19 5.46 -20.42
CA VAL A 232 -31.04 4.51 -21.52
C VAL A 232 -32.41 4.08 -22.08
N ALA A 233 -33.37 3.77 -21.20
CA ALA A 233 -34.72 3.40 -21.61
C ALA A 233 -35.45 4.54 -22.35
N ALA A 234 -35.31 5.78 -21.89
CA ALA A 234 -35.86 6.96 -22.56
C ALA A 234 -35.20 7.22 -23.91
N GLY A 235 -33.88 6.99 -24.03
CA GLY A 235 -33.15 7.06 -25.29
C GLY A 235 -33.63 6.03 -26.32
N ILE A 236 -33.81 4.78 -25.88
CA ILE A 236 -34.35 3.69 -26.72
C ILE A 236 -35.80 3.98 -27.12
N TYR A 237 -36.63 4.43 -26.18
CA TYR A 237 -38.02 4.80 -26.45
C TYR A 237 -38.13 5.97 -27.44
N LYS A 238 -37.30 7.00 -27.29
CA LYS A 238 -37.24 8.12 -28.24
C LYS A 238 -36.77 7.68 -29.63
N ARG A 239 -35.76 6.81 -29.73
CA ARG A 239 -35.31 6.21 -31.00
C ARG A 239 -36.42 5.40 -31.66
N LYS A 240 -37.12 4.56 -30.90
CA LYS A 240 -38.23 3.75 -31.41
C LYS A 240 -39.40 4.63 -31.86
N LYS A 241 -39.69 5.70 -31.13
CA LYS A 241 -40.73 6.66 -31.49
C LYS A 241 -40.37 7.52 -32.70
N SER A 242 -39.09 7.86 -32.92
CA SER A 242 -38.67 8.56 -34.15
C SER A 242 -38.74 7.66 -35.37
N LEU A 243 -38.34 6.39 -35.23
CA LEU A 243 -38.47 5.37 -36.30
C LEU A 243 -39.94 5.15 -36.69
N ASN A 244 -40.85 5.03 -35.72
CA ASN A 244 -42.28 4.86 -35.99
C ASN A 244 -42.98 6.12 -36.54
N LYS A 245 -42.33 7.29 -36.50
CA LYS A 245 -42.86 8.53 -37.07
C LYS A 245 -42.38 8.77 -38.51
N GLU A 246 -41.38 8.01 -38.96
CA GLU A 246 -40.93 8.00 -40.36
C GLU A 246 -41.69 6.97 -41.22
N GLU A 247 -42.47 6.06 -40.60
CA GLU A 247 -43.32 5.07 -41.29
C GLU A 247 -44.82 5.44 -41.38
N LEU A 248 -45.17 6.72 -41.18
CA LEU A 248 -46.57 7.20 -41.23
C LEU A 248 -46.71 8.44 -42.13
#